data_AF-A0A3B8UD51-F1
#
_entry.id   AF-A0A3B8UD51-F1
#
_cell.length_a   1.000
_cell.length_b   1.000
_cell.length_c   1.000
_cell.angle_alpha   90.00
_cell.angle_beta   90.00
_cell.angle_gamma   90.00
#
_symmetry.space_group_name_H-M   'P 1'
#
loop_
_entity.id
_entity.type
_entity.pdbx_description
1 polymer ?
#
loop_
_entity_poly.entity_id
_entity_poly.type
_entity_poly.pdbx_seq_one_letter_code
_entity_poly.pdbx_strand_id
1 'polypeptide(L)'
;MKPAKIAVICIAALAAIGLALVVRAMGSPSREPATASAAVEARPMTKVLVAARDLEAGRRLADADLSWKDWPAEELNPLFITDGSTPPPA
;
A
#
# COMPACT_ATOMS: atom_id res chain seq x y z
N MET A 1 17.10 -47.92 -22.00
CA MET A 1 16.81 -47.51 -20.59
C MET A 1 15.69 -48.40 -20.07
N LYS A 2 15.78 -48.94 -18.84
CA LYS A 2 14.79 -49.92 -18.32
C LYS A 2 13.38 -49.29 -18.35
N PRO A 3 12.34 -49.97 -18.86
CA PRO A 3 10.99 -49.42 -18.98
C PRO A 3 10.43 -48.93 -17.63
N ALA A 4 10.84 -49.59 -16.54
CA ALA A 4 10.54 -49.16 -15.17
C ALA A 4 11.05 -47.74 -14.84
N LYS A 5 12.21 -47.33 -15.37
CA LYS A 5 12.74 -45.98 -15.13
C LYS A 5 11.90 -44.91 -15.85
N ILE A 6 11.37 -45.24 -17.02
CA ILE A 6 10.51 -44.32 -17.78
C ILE A 6 9.19 -44.10 -17.02
N ALA A 7 8.59 -45.16 -16.48
CA ALA A 7 7.38 -45.06 -15.66
C ALA A 7 7.58 -44.19 -14.41
N VAL A 8 8.72 -44.36 -13.71
CA VAL A 8 9.05 -43.54 -12.54
C VAL A 8 9.24 -42.07 -12.89
N ILE A 9 9.88 -41.77 -14.03
CA ILE A 9 10.06 -40.39 -14.51
C ILE A 9 8.71 -39.73 -14.81
N CYS A 10 7.76 -40.46 -15.42
CA CYS A 10 6.42 -39.92 -15.67
C CYS A 10 5.68 -39.57 -14.37
N ILE A 11 5.74 -40.45 -13.37
CA ILE A 11 5.09 -40.22 -12.06
C ILE A 11 5.73 -39.02 -11.35
N ALA A 12 7.06 -38.92 -11.38
CA ALA A 12 7.78 -37.79 -10.80
C ALA A 12 7.41 -36.45 -11.47
N ALA A 13 7.25 -36.45 -12.81
CA ALA A 13 6.84 -35.26 -13.54
C ALA A 13 5.43 -34.79 -13.15
N LEU A 14 4.48 -35.72 -13.00
CA LEU A 14 3.11 -35.40 -12.56
C LEU A 14 3.09 -34.83 -11.13
N ALA A 15 3.86 -35.39 -10.22
CA ALA A 15 3.97 -34.90 -8.85
C ALA A 15 4.59 -33.49 -8.80
N ALA A 16 5.61 -33.21 -9.60
CA ALA A 16 6.25 -31.91 -9.68
C ALA A 16 5.31 -30.82 -10.22
N ILE A 17 4.51 -31.14 -11.25
CA ILE A 17 3.50 -30.23 -11.80
C ILE A 17 2.43 -29.93 -10.74
N GLY A 18 1.95 -30.95 -10.03
CA GLY A 18 0.97 -30.78 -8.95
C GLY A 18 1.48 -29.85 -7.85
N LEU A 19 2.72 -30.06 -7.38
CA LEU A 19 3.34 -29.22 -6.35
C LEU A 19 3.54 -27.77 -6.84
N ALA A 20 3.97 -27.57 -8.08
CA ALA A 20 4.18 -26.23 -8.65
C ALA A 20 2.87 -25.42 -8.69
N LEU A 21 1.74 -26.05 -8.99
CA LEU A 21 0.43 -25.40 -8.97
C LEU A 21 -0.01 -25.02 -7.55
N VAL A 22 0.26 -25.87 -6.56
CA VAL A 22 -0.04 -25.58 -5.14
C VAL A 22 0.81 -24.43 -4.61
N VAL A 23 2.13 -24.44 -4.88
CA VAL A 23 3.03 -23.36 -4.48
C VAL A 23 2.68 -22.05 -5.18
N ARG A 24 2.27 -22.10 -6.46
CA ARG A 24 1.80 -20.91 -7.18
C ARG A 24 0.48 -20.38 -6.62
N ALA A 25 -0.44 -21.25 -6.20
CA ALA A 25 -1.68 -20.84 -5.54
C ALA A 25 -1.41 -20.22 -4.15
N MET A 26 -0.43 -20.76 -3.41
CA MET A 26 -0.04 -20.26 -2.09
C MET A 26 0.82 -18.99 -2.14
N GLY A 27 1.61 -18.85 -3.21
CA GLY A 27 2.54 -17.77 -3.45
C GLY A 27 2.02 -16.67 -4.39
N SER A 28 0.74 -16.70 -4.78
CA SER A 28 0.09 -15.52 -5.33
C SER A 28 -0.26 -14.59 -4.17
N PRO A 29 0.50 -13.51 -3.91
CA PRO A 29 -0.13 -12.38 -3.23
C PRO A 29 -1.26 -11.95 -4.16
N SER A 30 -2.49 -11.94 -3.65
CA SER A 30 -3.54 -11.12 -4.26
C SER A 30 -3.05 -9.68 -4.23
N ARG A 31 -2.29 -9.31 -5.26
CA ARG A 31 -1.98 -7.95 -5.64
C ARG A 31 -2.78 -7.64 -6.89
N GLU A 32 -4.08 -7.90 -6.81
CA GLU A 32 -4.95 -6.79 -7.09
C GLU A 32 -4.85 -5.88 -5.87
N PRO A 33 -4.51 -4.58 -6.00
CA PRO A 33 -5.26 -3.66 -5.17
C PRO A 33 -6.69 -3.95 -5.56
N ALA A 34 -7.38 -4.76 -4.74
CA ALA A 34 -8.81 -4.71 -4.72
C ALA A 34 -9.07 -3.21 -4.62
N THR A 35 -9.65 -2.64 -5.67
CA THR A 35 -10.61 -1.58 -5.49
C THR A 35 -11.69 -2.21 -4.63
N ALA A 36 -11.38 -2.38 -3.34
CA ALA A 36 -12.34 -2.38 -2.30
C ALA A 36 -12.91 -0.98 -2.39
N SER A 37 -13.92 -0.85 -3.23
CA SER A 37 -15.13 -0.15 -2.86
C SER A 37 -15.71 -0.87 -1.64
N ALA A 38 -14.94 -0.90 -0.54
CA ALA A 38 -15.56 -0.66 0.72
C ALA A 38 -16.08 0.75 0.54
N ALA A 39 -17.41 0.89 0.50
CA ALA A 39 -18.01 2.05 1.11
C ALA A 39 -17.54 2.06 2.57
N VAL A 40 -16.27 2.43 2.80
CA VAL A 40 -15.89 3.15 3.99
C VAL A 40 -16.83 4.32 3.90
N GLU A 41 -17.83 4.32 4.79
CA GLU A 41 -18.59 5.51 5.15
C GLU A 41 -17.67 6.69 4.88
N ALA A 42 -17.99 7.50 3.86
CA ALA A 42 -17.08 8.49 3.31
C ALA A 42 -16.93 9.59 4.36
N ARG A 43 -16.26 9.25 5.45
CA ARG A 43 -15.85 10.15 6.50
C ARG A 43 -15.10 11.21 5.73
N PRO A 44 -15.58 12.46 5.73
CA PRO A 44 -14.99 13.49 4.90
C PRO A 44 -13.51 13.53 5.22
N MET A 45 -12.67 13.11 4.27
CA MET A 45 -11.22 13.13 4.44
C MET A 45 -10.72 14.42 3.81
N THR A 46 -9.92 15.15 4.57
CA THR A 46 -9.26 16.36 4.08
C THR A 46 -7.76 16.11 4.07
N LYS A 47 -7.05 16.73 3.14
CA LYS A 47 -5.58 16.67 3.12
C LYS A 47 -5.04 17.71 4.08
N VAL A 48 -4.22 17.27 5.02
CA VAL A 48 -3.51 18.12 5.98
C VAL A 48 -2.03 18.12 5.62
N LEU A 49 -1.39 19.29 5.67
CA LEU A 49 0.03 19.43 5.45
C LEU A 49 0.79 19.00 6.70
N VAL A 50 1.61 17.95 6.58
CA VAL A 50 2.42 17.39 7.68
C VAL A 50 3.90 17.44 7.34
N ALA A 51 4.76 17.42 8.36
CA ALA A 51 6.19 17.28 8.15
C ALA A 51 6.52 15.89 7.58
N ALA A 52 7.25 15.85 6.47
CA ALA A 52 7.72 14.61 5.85
C ALA A 52 8.94 14.01 6.58
N ARG A 53 9.57 14.80 7.45
CA ARG A 53 10.76 14.46 8.24
C ARG A 53 10.81 15.34 9.50
N ASP A 54 11.73 15.03 10.41
CA ASP A 54 12.00 15.90 11.56
C ASP A 54 12.50 17.28 11.12
N LEU A 55 11.90 18.33 11.69
CA LEU A 55 12.20 19.72 11.38
C LEU A 55 12.96 20.34 12.55
N GLU A 56 14.17 20.82 12.30
CA GLU A 56 14.96 21.56 13.28
C GLU A 56 14.49 23.01 13.39
N ALA A 57 14.46 23.52 14.61
CA ALA A 57 14.11 24.92 14.86
C ALA A 57 15.10 25.87 14.16
N GLY A 58 14.57 26.89 13.49
CA GLY A 58 15.37 27.88 12.76
C GLY A 58 15.80 27.46 11.35
N ARG A 59 15.52 26.23 10.92
CA ARG A 59 15.75 25.79 9.54
C ARG A 59 14.66 26.33 8.61
N ARG A 60 15.05 26.72 7.39
CA ARG A 60 14.09 27.10 6.34
C ARG A 60 13.37 25.86 5.80
N LEU A 61 12.05 25.93 5.74
CA LEU A 61 11.22 24.88 5.14
C LEU A 61 11.35 24.89 3.62
N ALA A 62 11.54 23.73 3.03
CA ALA A 62 11.40 23.48 1.61
C ALA A 62 10.18 22.58 1.34
N ASP A 63 9.72 22.55 0.09
CA ASP A 63 8.61 21.71 -0.35
C ASP A 63 8.82 20.23 0.00
N ALA A 64 10.06 19.73 -0.16
CA ALA A 64 10.44 18.36 0.16
C ALA A 64 10.39 18.00 1.66
N ASP A 65 10.25 18.99 2.55
CA ASP A 65 10.11 18.77 3.99
C ASP A 65 8.65 18.62 4.42
N LEU A 66 7.69 18.86 3.51
CA LEU A 66 6.26 18.85 3.75
C LEU A 66 5.59 17.80 2.86
N SER A 67 4.53 17.18 3.36
CA SER A 67 3.74 16.21 2.62
C SER A 67 2.26 16.37 2.96
N TRP A 68 1.42 16.24 1.94
CA TRP A 68 -0.01 16.11 2.14
C TRP A 68 -0.34 14.71 2.64
N LYS A 69 -1.12 14.63 3.72
CA LYS A 69 -1.59 13.36 4.28
C LYS A 69 -3.10 13.42 4.46
N ASP A 70 -3.78 12.34 4.09
CA ASP A 70 -5.22 12.22 4.28
C ASP A 70 -5.55 12.12 5.78
N TRP A 71 -6.50 12.95 6.23
CA TRP A 71 -6.90 13.08 7.63
C TRP A 71 -8.43 13.14 7.75
N PRO A 72 -9.04 12.50 8.77
CA PRO A 72 -10.49 12.60 9.00
C PRO A 72 -10.90 14.04 9.36
N ALA A 73 -11.86 14.61 8.65
CA ALA A 73 -12.33 15.98 8.90
C ALA A 73 -13.04 16.14 10.26
N GLU A 74 -13.52 15.03 10.82
CA GLU A 74 -14.14 14.97 12.17
C GLU A 74 -13.14 15.34 13.28
N GLU A 75 -11.86 15.06 13.05
CA GLU A 75 -10.74 15.30 13.99
C GLU A 75 -9.82 16.41 13.49
N LEU A 76 -10.31 17.25 12.58
CA LEU A 76 -9.52 18.34 12.01
C LEU A 76 -9.45 19.50 13.01
N ASN A 77 -8.23 19.83 13.44
CA ASN A 77 -7.99 21.04 14.19
C ASN A 77 -8.00 22.26 13.24
N PRO A 78 -8.74 23.34 13.53
CA PRO A 78 -8.76 24.55 12.70
C PRO A 78 -7.39 25.24 12.56
N LEU A 79 -6.39 24.88 13.38
CA LEU A 79 -5.01 25.35 13.26
C LEU A 79 -4.19 24.59 12.20
N PHE A 80 -4.71 23.48 11.66
CA PHE A 80 -4.02 22.72 10.63
C PHE A 80 -4.19 23.35 9.25
N ILE A 81 -3.14 23.27 8.44
CA ILE A 81 -3.16 23.72 7.05
C ILE A 81 -3.79 22.62 6.21
N THR A 82 -4.89 22.93 5.52
CA THR A 82 -5.61 22.02 4.64
C THR A 82 -5.53 22.45 3.19
N ASP A 83 -5.74 21.50 2.28
CA ASP A 83 -5.79 21.77 0.84
C ASP A 83 -6.98 22.69 0.54
N GLY A 84 -6.70 23.97 0.29
CA GLY A 84 -7.69 25.03 0.07
C GLY A 84 -7.85 26.06 1.19
N SER A 85 -7.26 25.88 2.37
CA SER A 85 -7.21 26.92 3.39
C SER A 85 -6.06 27.89 3.12
N THR A 86 -6.36 29.15 2.82
CA THR A 86 -5.35 30.21 2.84
C THR A 86 -4.87 30.41 4.27
N PRO A 87 -3.55 30.31 4.57
CA PRO A 87 -3.04 30.57 5.91
C PRO A 87 -3.48 31.96 6.39
N PRO A 88 -3.82 32.12 7.69
CA PRO A 88 -4.11 33.44 8.24
C PRO A 88 -2.89 34.37 8.02
N PRO A 89 -3.11 35.66 7.68
CA PRO A 89 -2.02 36.60 7.47
C PRO A 89 -1.18 36.71 8.75
N ALA A 90 0.15 36.74 8.57
CA ALA A 90 1.15 36.84 9.62
C ALA A 90 1.12 38.18 10.37
#